data_AF-A0A520QAJ7-F1
#
_entry.id   AF-A0A520QAJ7-F1
#
_cell.length_a   1.000
_cell.length_b   1.000
_cell.length_c   1.000
_cell.angle_alpha   90.00
_cell.angle_beta   90.00
_cell.angle_gamma   90.00
#
_symmetry.space_group_name_H-M   'P 1'
#
loop_
_entity.id
_entity.type
_entity.pdbx_description
1 polymer ?
#
loop_
_entity_poly.entity_id
_entity_poly.type
_entity_poly.pdbx_seq_one_letter_code
_entity_poly.pdbx_strand_id
1 'polypeptide(L)'
;MTLTRRDLLWLGSTALAGCAARLPGPSEGSRAEAALEIVDTMPAFWAFWESARGRPADEAFARFERAVVARHPELYTASVLGLSAEEGALRARFEPWWAALPARVPRMRAISETLPAQLEVAAARFVDALPAFDWRGRCYLLASLDAFNGAGRMIDGAPQLAFGVDVIADEGPSMPGPVLFSHELFHFHQRQPEQNVIGAGVWFEGLAVHASRVLNPGATLDEVLPEQHLHDPSDPQLLNRARAVSAERELPRYERELARMLLGALESDSEQDYATFFLGRASDALGERPVRAAYYFGLRTAERLAARGYGLQELSERAPEEMIPAVRATLEDIAAG
;
A
#
# COMPACT_ATOMS: atom_id res chain seq x y z
N MET A 1 -30.56 13.53 4.92
CA MET A 1 -29.64 14.20 5.87
C MET A 1 -28.31 14.35 5.15
N THR A 2 -27.86 15.59 5.02
CA THR A 2 -26.68 15.99 4.24
C THR A 2 -25.42 15.67 5.04
N LEU A 3 -24.68 14.65 4.60
CA LEU A 3 -23.37 14.30 5.15
C LEU A 3 -22.39 15.43 4.81
N THR A 4 -21.63 15.90 5.81
CA THR A 4 -20.67 17.00 5.65
C THR A 4 -19.25 16.48 5.49
N ARG A 5 -18.37 17.32 4.93
CA ARG A 5 -16.96 17.09 4.56
C ARG A 5 -16.04 16.54 5.66
N ARG A 6 -16.52 16.29 6.88
CA ARG A 6 -15.78 15.69 8.00
C ARG A 6 -15.99 14.18 8.13
N ASP A 7 -17.05 13.62 7.55
CA ASP A 7 -17.48 12.25 7.82
C ASP A 7 -17.03 11.23 6.75
N LEU A 8 -16.45 11.71 5.64
CA LEU A 8 -15.98 10.88 4.51
C LEU A 8 -14.44 10.78 4.41
N LEU A 9 -13.71 11.40 5.33
CA LEU A 9 -12.25 11.57 5.31
C LEU A 9 -11.43 10.39 5.87
N TRP A 10 -12.03 9.23 6.14
CA TRP A 10 -11.37 8.15 6.91
C TRP A 10 -11.16 6.83 6.15
N LEU A 11 -10.99 6.87 4.83
CA LEU A 11 -10.65 5.70 4.00
C LEU A 11 -9.42 5.89 3.11
N GLY A 12 -8.47 6.72 3.55
CA GLY A 12 -7.18 6.91 2.89
C GLY A 12 -6.85 8.39 2.76
N SER A 13 -6.47 9.01 3.88
CA SER A 13 -5.84 10.33 4.01
C SER A 13 -5.82 10.67 5.50
N THR A 14 -4.66 10.65 6.15
CA THR A 14 -4.47 11.40 7.41
C THR A 14 -3.70 12.67 7.10
N ALA A 15 -4.39 13.68 6.58
CA ALA A 15 -3.90 15.05 6.59
C ALA A 15 -3.87 15.56 8.04
N LEU A 16 -2.70 15.56 8.66
CA LEU A 16 -2.41 16.42 9.80
C LEU A 16 -1.58 17.61 9.30
N ALA A 17 -2.23 18.77 9.22
CA ALA A 17 -1.52 20.03 9.31
C ALA A 17 -0.88 20.13 10.70
N GLY A 18 0.45 20.15 10.77
CA GLY A 18 1.15 20.33 12.04
C GLY A 18 2.65 20.12 11.99
N CYS A 19 3.38 21.21 11.77
CA CYS A 19 4.82 21.40 12.04
C CYS A 19 5.81 20.45 11.34
N ALA A 20 6.48 20.98 10.31
CA ALA A 20 7.73 20.44 9.78
C ALA A 20 8.80 20.36 10.89
N ALA A 21 8.93 19.21 11.53
CA ALA A 21 10.10 18.89 12.33
C ALA A 21 11.18 18.33 11.40
N ARG A 22 12.27 19.07 11.22
CA ARG A 22 13.50 18.55 10.60
C ARG A 22 13.98 17.37 11.44
N LEU A 23 14.10 16.20 10.82
CA LEU A 23 14.78 15.06 11.40
C LEU A 23 16.26 15.44 11.68
N PRO A 24 16.81 15.15 12.87
CA PRO A 24 18.23 15.34 13.13
C PRO A 24 19.07 14.41 12.25
N GLY A 25 20.16 14.95 11.69
CA GLY A 25 21.11 14.17 10.89
C GLY A 25 21.85 13.10 11.72
N PRO A 26 22.36 12.04 11.06
CA PRO A 26 22.97 10.92 11.74
C PRO A 26 24.30 11.30 12.40
N SER A 27 24.48 10.88 13.65
CA SER A 27 25.79 10.87 14.31
C SER A 27 26.63 9.71 13.77
N GLU A 28 27.84 10.00 13.29
CA GLU A 28 28.81 8.99 12.88
C GLU A 28 29.24 8.14 14.08
N GLY A 29 28.80 6.88 14.12
CA GLY A 29 29.24 5.93 15.14
C GLY A 29 28.60 4.57 14.98
N SER A 30 29.40 3.57 14.58
CA SER A 30 29.10 2.13 14.54
C SER A 30 28.02 1.68 13.54
N ARG A 31 28.45 1.31 12.33
CA ARG A 31 27.72 0.41 11.42
C ARG A 31 27.67 -1.00 12.03
N ALA A 32 26.92 -1.16 13.11
CA ALA A 32 26.35 -2.45 13.44
C ALA A 32 25.22 -2.68 12.42
N GLU A 33 25.23 -3.81 11.72
CA GLU A 33 24.16 -4.24 10.81
C GLU A 33 22.83 -4.13 11.54
N ALA A 34 22.09 -3.06 11.29
CA ALA A 34 20.73 -2.95 11.80
C ALA A 34 19.83 -3.72 10.86
N ALA A 35 19.68 -5.02 11.14
CA ALA A 35 18.59 -5.80 10.60
C ALA A 35 17.27 -5.14 11.01
N LEU A 36 16.33 -5.02 10.06
CA LEU A 36 14.98 -4.56 10.36
C LEU A 36 14.35 -5.45 11.44
N GLU A 37 13.75 -4.86 12.46
CA GLU A 37 13.06 -5.64 13.50
C GLU A 37 11.71 -6.10 12.97
N ILE A 38 11.55 -7.41 12.76
CA ILE A 38 10.28 -8.01 12.36
C ILE A 38 9.51 -8.44 13.61
N VAL A 39 8.29 -7.93 13.76
CA VAL A 39 7.38 -8.26 14.87
C VAL A 39 6.20 -9.05 14.33
N ASP A 40 6.27 -10.38 14.47
CA ASP A 40 5.19 -11.28 14.05
C ASP A 40 4.14 -11.46 15.17
N THR A 41 2.95 -10.90 14.96
CA THR A 41 1.82 -11.02 15.89
C THR A 41 0.87 -12.17 15.54
N MET A 42 1.09 -12.85 14.41
CA MET A 42 0.24 -13.92 13.93
C MET A 42 0.13 -15.11 14.89
N PRO A 43 1.14 -15.49 15.69
CA PRO A 43 0.98 -16.54 16.71
C PRO A 43 -0.16 -16.26 17.70
N ALA A 44 -0.33 -15.00 18.14
CA ALA A 44 -1.43 -14.62 19.02
C ALA A 44 -2.78 -14.70 18.30
N PHE A 45 -2.83 -14.28 17.04
CA PHE A 45 -4.00 -14.43 16.18
C PHE A 45 -4.39 -15.91 15.97
N TRP A 46 -3.43 -16.80 15.74
CA TRP A 46 -3.70 -18.22 15.55
C TRP A 46 -4.24 -18.88 16.82
N ALA A 47 -3.71 -18.52 17.99
CA ALA A 47 -4.26 -18.97 19.26
C ALA A 47 -5.71 -18.47 19.46
N PHE A 48 -6.00 -17.23 19.07
CA PHE A 48 -7.37 -16.71 19.03
C PHE A 48 -8.27 -17.56 18.12
N TRP A 49 -7.87 -17.75 16.86
CA TRP A 49 -8.66 -18.49 15.87
C TRP A 49 -9.02 -19.89 16.36
N GLU A 50 -8.06 -20.67 16.87
CA GLU A 50 -8.31 -22.02 17.37
C GLU A 50 -9.28 -22.02 18.57
N SER A 51 -9.24 -20.98 19.41
CA SER A 51 -10.14 -20.86 20.57
C SER A 51 -11.55 -20.39 20.20
N ALA A 52 -11.70 -19.66 19.10
CA ALA A 52 -12.92 -18.92 18.74
C ALA A 52 -13.67 -19.48 17.53
N ARG A 53 -13.02 -20.29 16.68
CA ARG A 53 -13.64 -20.83 15.46
C ARG A 53 -14.95 -21.56 15.77
N GLY A 54 -15.97 -21.27 14.97
CA GLY A 54 -17.32 -21.83 15.13
C GLY A 54 -18.18 -21.18 16.24
N ARG A 55 -17.67 -20.16 16.95
CA ARG A 55 -18.46 -19.41 17.93
C ARG A 55 -19.26 -18.28 17.30
N PRO A 56 -20.34 -17.81 17.96
CA PRO A 56 -21.03 -16.59 17.58
C PRO A 56 -20.09 -15.38 17.52
N ALA A 57 -20.39 -14.42 16.65
CA ALA A 57 -19.54 -13.24 16.41
C ALA A 57 -19.22 -12.47 17.69
N ASP A 58 -20.20 -12.28 18.58
CA ASP A 58 -20.02 -11.59 19.87
C ASP A 58 -19.00 -12.29 20.77
N GLU A 59 -19.08 -13.62 20.88
CA GLU A 59 -18.12 -14.41 21.66
C GLU A 59 -16.74 -14.40 21.02
N ALA A 60 -16.67 -14.45 19.69
CA ALA A 60 -15.42 -14.39 18.94
C ALA A 60 -14.76 -13.01 19.09
N PHE A 61 -15.52 -11.93 18.97
CA PHE A 61 -15.02 -10.56 19.13
C PHE A 61 -14.46 -10.32 20.53
N ALA A 62 -15.20 -10.70 21.58
CA ALA A 62 -14.70 -10.55 22.95
C ALA A 62 -13.42 -11.36 23.21
N ARG A 63 -13.22 -12.49 22.51
CA ARG A 63 -11.97 -13.26 22.56
C ARG A 63 -10.86 -12.60 21.76
N PHE A 64 -11.17 -12.08 20.59
CA PHE A 64 -10.25 -11.34 19.75
C PHE A 64 -9.69 -10.14 20.49
N GLU A 65 -10.55 -9.35 21.15
CA GLU A 65 -10.14 -8.21 21.97
C GLU A 65 -9.16 -8.61 23.07
N ARG A 66 -9.45 -9.68 23.81
CA ARG A 66 -8.58 -10.11 24.92
C ARG A 66 -7.29 -10.79 24.46
N ALA A 67 -7.33 -11.56 23.38
CA ALA A 67 -6.23 -12.42 22.98
C ALA A 67 -5.27 -11.75 22.00
N VAL A 68 -5.77 -10.81 21.18
CA VAL A 68 -5.03 -10.15 20.10
C VAL A 68 -4.90 -8.66 20.37
N VAL A 69 -6.03 -7.93 20.44
CA VAL A 69 -6.01 -6.45 20.61
C VAL A 69 -5.31 -6.05 21.90
N ALA A 70 -5.64 -6.65 23.04
CA ALA A 70 -5.04 -6.31 24.32
C ALA A 70 -3.53 -6.60 24.41
N ARG A 71 -2.98 -7.45 23.53
CA ARG A 71 -1.53 -7.71 23.47
C ARG A 71 -0.77 -6.69 22.63
N HIS A 72 -1.43 -6.12 21.63
CA HIS A 72 -0.87 -5.16 20.68
C HIS A 72 -1.85 -4.00 20.44
N PRO A 73 -2.29 -3.28 21.48
CA PRO A 73 -3.32 -2.25 21.36
C PRO A 73 -2.93 -1.14 20.36
N GLU A 74 -1.63 -0.89 20.20
CA GLU A 74 -1.06 0.06 19.25
C GLU A 74 -1.39 -0.26 17.79
N LEU A 75 -1.60 -1.54 17.46
CA LEU A 75 -1.86 -2.01 16.09
C LEU A 75 -3.34 -2.00 15.70
N TYR A 76 -4.24 -1.93 16.67
CA TYR A 76 -5.69 -2.03 16.47
C TYR A 76 -6.41 -0.70 16.70
N THR A 77 -5.69 0.40 16.51
CA THR A 77 -6.23 1.76 16.60
C THR A 77 -6.96 2.18 15.33
N ALA A 78 -7.80 3.21 15.43
CA ALA A 78 -8.51 3.75 14.27
C ALA A 78 -7.54 4.22 13.18
N SER A 79 -6.44 4.88 13.56
CA SER A 79 -5.40 5.36 12.63
C SER A 79 -4.66 4.24 11.92
N VAL A 80 -4.36 3.14 12.60
CA VAL A 80 -3.61 2.03 11.97
C VAL A 80 -4.50 1.27 10.98
N LEU A 81 -5.75 1.01 11.35
CA LEU A 81 -6.68 0.18 10.56
C LEU A 81 -7.60 0.96 9.61
N GLY A 82 -7.48 2.30 9.57
CA GLY A 82 -8.37 3.16 8.77
C GLY A 82 -9.83 2.99 9.17
N LEU A 83 -10.12 3.13 10.47
CA LEU A 83 -11.48 3.06 11.02
C LEU A 83 -12.00 4.48 11.27
N SER A 84 -13.32 4.64 11.28
CA SER A 84 -13.91 5.87 11.82
C SER A 84 -13.55 6.03 13.29
N ALA A 85 -13.57 7.27 13.78
CA ALA A 85 -13.37 7.58 15.21
C ALA A 85 -14.58 7.19 16.09
N GLU A 86 -15.59 6.54 15.53
CA GLU A 86 -16.82 6.16 16.22
C GLU A 86 -16.61 4.94 17.12
N GLU A 87 -17.31 4.92 18.25
CA GLU A 87 -17.34 3.76 19.12
C GLU A 87 -17.91 2.54 18.37
N GLY A 88 -17.26 1.38 18.51
CA GLY A 88 -17.68 0.15 17.84
C GLY A 88 -17.19 -0.01 16.39
N ALA A 89 -16.44 0.95 15.83
CA ALA A 89 -15.91 0.82 14.46
C ALA A 89 -15.06 -0.44 14.24
N LEU A 90 -14.26 -0.84 15.25
CA LEU A 90 -13.49 -2.09 15.20
C LEU A 90 -14.40 -3.32 15.13
N ARG A 91 -15.49 -3.35 15.91
CA ARG A 91 -16.48 -4.43 15.89
C ARG A 91 -17.19 -4.49 14.53
N ALA A 92 -17.60 -3.33 14.02
CA ALA A 92 -18.26 -3.23 12.72
C ALA A 92 -17.37 -3.74 11.57
N ARG A 93 -16.04 -3.57 11.66
CA ARG A 93 -15.09 -4.18 10.72
C ARG A 93 -14.91 -5.68 10.97
N PHE A 94 -14.81 -6.08 12.23
CA PHE A 94 -14.57 -7.48 12.61
C PHE A 94 -15.68 -8.42 12.15
N GLU A 95 -16.95 -8.04 12.28
CA GLU A 95 -18.09 -8.93 11.99
C GLU A 95 -18.11 -9.50 10.55
N PRO A 96 -18.07 -8.69 9.47
CA PRO A 96 -18.02 -9.21 8.10
C PRO A 96 -16.69 -9.95 7.82
N TRP A 97 -15.58 -9.48 8.39
CA TRP A 97 -14.28 -10.15 8.26
C TRP A 97 -14.30 -11.54 8.90
N TRP A 98 -14.87 -11.68 10.09
CA TRP A 98 -15.02 -12.95 10.82
C TRP A 98 -15.86 -13.95 10.03
N ALA A 99 -16.93 -13.49 9.38
CA ALA A 99 -17.76 -14.34 8.53
C ALA A 99 -16.98 -14.90 7.33
N ALA A 100 -16.07 -14.12 6.74
CA ALA A 100 -15.23 -14.53 5.61
C ALA A 100 -14.00 -15.35 6.03
N LEU A 101 -13.52 -15.18 7.27
CA LEU A 101 -12.26 -15.72 7.75
C LEU A 101 -12.07 -17.24 7.56
N PRO A 102 -13.06 -18.13 7.81
CA PRO A 102 -12.87 -19.58 7.64
C PRO A 102 -12.37 -19.98 6.24
N ALA A 103 -12.82 -19.29 5.20
CA ALA A 103 -12.40 -19.55 3.82
C ALA A 103 -10.98 -19.04 3.51
N ARG A 104 -10.48 -18.08 4.30
CA ARG A 104 -9.15 -17.45 4.15
C ARG A 104 -8.07 -18.15 4.95
N VAL A 105 -8.42 -18.78 6.07
CA VAL A 105 -7.48 -19.41 7.02
C VAL A 105 -6.42 -20.29 6.35
N PRO A 106 -6.73 -21.18 5.39
CA PRO A 106 -5.70 -21.99 4.74
C PRO A 106 -4.63 -21.15 4.03
N ARG A 107 -5.05 -20.09 3.31
CA ARG A 107 -4.12 -19.17 2.62
C ARG A 107 -3.36 -18.32 3.62
N MET A 108 -4.05 -17.76 4.62
CA MET A 108 -3.43 -16.96 5.67
C MET A 108 -2.36 -17.74 6.46
N ARG A 109 -2.59 -19.03 6.75
CA ARG A 109 -1.58 -19.88 7.41
C ARG A 109 -0.33 -20.02 6.54
N ALA A 110 -0.51 -20.42 5.28
CA ALA A 110 0.60 -20.58 4.34
C ALA A 110 1.41 -19.28 4.16
N ILE A 111 0.72 -18.13 4.07
CA ILE A 111 1.38 -16.82 4.05
C ILE A 111 2.12 -16.56 5.37
N SER A 112 1.46 -16.68 6.53
CA SER A 112 2.08 -16.37 7.83
C SER A 112 3.32 -17.21 8.14
N GLU A 113 3.40 -18.44 7.62
CA GLU A 113 4.54 -19.34 7.82
C GLU A 113 5.77 -18.94 6.98
N THR A 114 5.56 -18.24 5.87
CA THR A 114 6.62 -17.92 4.90
C THR A 114 7.00 -16.44 4.89
N LEU A 115 6.07 -15.57 5.28
CA LEU A 115 6.23 -14.12 5.20
C LEU A 115 7.46 -13.58 5.96
N PRO A 116 7.75 -14.00 7.22
CA PRO A 116 8.91 -13.48 7.95
C PRO A 116 10.23 -13.72 7.20
N ALA A 117 10.45 -14.95 6.72
CA ALA A 117 11.65 -15.32 5.99
C ALA A 117 11.75 -14.60 4.63
N GLN A 118 10.63 -14.41 3.93
CA GLN A 118 10.60 -13.63 2.69
C GLN A 118 10.97 -12.16 2.94
N LEU A 119 10.49 -11.57 4.04
CA LEU A 119 10.79 -10.21 4.42
C LEU A 119 12.26 -10.03 4.79
N GLU A 120 12.86 -10.96 5.53
CA GLU A 120 14.30 -10.92 5.83
C GLU A 120 15.15 -10.91 4.55
N VAL A 121 14.82 -11.79 3.59
CA VAL A 121 15.53 -11.85 2.31
C VAL A 121 15.33 -10.57 1.48
N ALA A 122 14.10 -10.05 1.41
CA ALA A 122 13.82 -8.82 0.70
C ALA A 122 14.53 -7.61 1.33
N ALA A 123 14.53 -7.52 2.66
CA ALA A 123 15.22 -6.48 3.42
C ALA A 123 16.74 -6.50 3.18
N ALA A 124 17.36 -7.68 3.21
CA ALA A 124 18.79 -7.81 2.91
C ALA A 124 19.12 -7.31 1.49
N ARG A 125 18.36 -7.73 0.48
CA ARG A 125 18.52 -7.25 -0.90
C ARG A 125 18.32 -5.74 -1.02
N PHE A 126 17.34 -5.20 -0.30
CA PHE A 126 17.03 -3.78 -0.30
C PHE A 126 18.20 -2.97 0.26
N VAL A 127 18.74 -3.36 1.41
CA VAL A 127 19.91 -2.71 2.05
C VAL A 127 21.15 -2.79 1.15
N ASP A 128 21.37 -3.93 0.50
CA ASP A 128 22.49 -4.11 -0.42
C ASP A 128 22.40 -3.19 -1.64
N ALA A 129 21.19 -3.01 -2.19
CA ALA A 129 20.96 -2.19 -3.38
C ALA A 129 20.90 -0.68 -3.08
N LEU A 130 20.47 -0.30 -1.88
CA LEU A 130 20.28 1.09 -1.45
C LEU A 130 21.08 1.36 -0.16
N PRO A 131 22.42 1.53 -0.26
CA PRO A 131 23.30 1.62 0.92
C PRO A 131 23.11 2.89 1.75
N ALA A 132 22.35 3.88 1.26
CA ALA A 132 21.94 5.06 2.01
C ALA A 132 20.68 4.82 2.86
N PHE A 133 20.03 3.66 2.73
CA PHE A 133 18.90 3.29 3.57
C PHE A 133 19.32 3.12 5.04
N ASP A 134 18.73 3.93 5.92
CA ASP A 134 19.09 4.00 7.33
C ASP A 134 17.89 3.89 8.28
N TRP A 135 16.69 3.59 7.78
CA TRP A 135 15.52 3.47 8.64
C TRP A 135 15.71 2.33 9.65
N ARG A 136 15.25 2.55 10.89
CA ARG A 136 15.46 1.65 12.06
C ARG A 136 14.15 1.31 12.77
N GLY A 137 13.03 1.39 12.07
CA GLY A 137 11.74 1.02 12.62
C GLY A 137 11.50 -0.49 12.59
N ARG A 138 10.26 -0.84 12.92
CA ARG A 138 9.70 -2.17 13.03
C ARG A 138 8.80 -2.47 11.84
N CYS A 139 8.84 -3.73 11.43
CA CYS A 139 7.92 -4.30 10.46
C CYS A 139 6.97 -5.26 11.19
N TYR A 140 5.69 -4.89 11.30
CA TYR A 140 4.66 -5.69 11.97
C TYR A 140 3.96 -6.62 11.00
N LEU A 141 3.77 -7.88 11.37
CA LEU A 141 2.91 -8.83 10.66
C LEU A 141 1.66 -9.06 11.50
N LEU A 142 0.48 -8.74 10.96
CA LEU A 142 -0.78 -8.77 11.72
C LEU A 142 -1.97 -9.21 10.88
N ALA A 143 -3.04 -9.63 11.57
CA ALA A 143 -4.38 -9.68 10.99
C ALA A 143 -4.93 -8.25 10.98
N SER A 144 -5.07 -7.66 9.79
CA SER A 144 -5.41 -6.24 9.58
C SER A 144 -6.91 -5.98 9.47
N LEU A 145 -7.75 -7.01 9.42
CA LEU A 145 -9.19 -6.92 9.27
C LEU A 145 -9.57 -6.22 7.97
N ASP A 146 -9.05 -6.74 6.86
CA ASP A 146 -9.22 -6.22 5.50
C ASP A 146 -8.76 -4.76 5.32
N ALA A 147 -7.88 -4.26 6.19
CA ALA A 147 -7.49 -2.84 6.16
C ALA A 147 -6.42 -2.53 5.10
N PHE A 148 -5.39 -3.36 4.98
CA PHE A 148 -4.27 -3.14 4.05
C PHE A 148 -3.43 -4.41 3.86
N ASN A 149 -2.74 -4.53 2.74
CA ASN A 149 -1.74 -5.56 2.48
C ASN A 149 -0.37 -5.18 3.07
N GLY A 150 0.13 -3.99 2.76
CA GLY A 150 1.34 -3.38 3.29
C GLY A 150 1.17 -1.87 3.34
N ALA A 151 1.70 -1.24 4.39
CA ALA A 151 1.73 0.21 4.45
C ALA A 151 2.68 0.75 5.54
N GLY A 152 3.14 1.98 5.33
CA GLY A 152 3.60 2.85 6.41
C GLY A 152 2.46 3.29 7.34
N ARG A 153 2.68 3.21 8.65
CA ARG A 153 1.72 3.62 9.69
C ARG A 153 2.43 4.34 10.83
N MET A 154 1.76 5.33 11.42
CA MET A 154 2.17 5.89 12.70
C MET A 154 1.73 4.95 13.82
N ILE A 155 2.68 4.20 14.39
CA ILE A 155 2.46 3.25 15.49
C ILE A 155 3.36 3.70 16.65
N ASP A 156 2.75 3.92 17.82
CA ASP A 156 3.43 4.50 19.00
C ASP A 156 4.16 5.82 18.73
N GLY A 157 3.59 6.64 17.84
CA GLY A 157 4.14 7.96 17.50
C GLY A 157 5.37 7.93 16.58
N ALA A 158 5.73 6.77 16.04
CA ALA A 158 6.81 6.61 15.06
C ALA A 158 6.30 5.99 13.75
N PRO A 159 6.91 6.31 12.60
CA PRO A 159 6.59 5.65 11.34
C PRO A 159 7.13 4.22 11.35
N GLN A 160 6.22 3.26 11.24
CA GLN A 160 6.47 1.82 11.23
C GLN A 160 5.89 1.19 9.97
N LEU A 161 6.41 0.03 9.58
CA LEU A 161 5.82 -0.78 8.52
C LEU A 161 4.85 -1.79 9.11
N ALA A 162 3.70 -2.00 8.47
CA ALA A 162 2.74 -3.01 8.85
C ALA A 162 2.25 -3.78 7.62
N PHE A 163 2.16 -5.11 7.74
CA PHE A 163 1.73 -6.01 6.68
C PHE A 163 0.55 -6.87 7.14
N GLY A 164 -0.61 -6.63 6.52
CA GLY A 164 -1.85 -7.36 6.79
C GLY A 164 -1.86 -8.72 6.11
N VAL A 165 -1.61 -9.76 6.90
CA VAL A 165 -1.52 -11.14 6.41
C VAL A 165 -2.83 -11.64 5.79
N ASP A 166 -3.96 -11.13 6.26
CA ASP A 166 -5.29 -11.45 5.71
C ASP A 166 -5.51 -10.89 4.30
N VAL A 167 -5.04 -9.67 4.02
CA VAL A 167 -5.16 -9.06 2.69
C VAL A 167 -4.13 -9.66 1.74
N ILE A 168 -2.89 -9.84 2.17
CA ILE A 168 -1.84 -10.52 1.38
C ILE A 168 -2.29 -11.93 0.97
N ALA A 169 -2.98 -12.65 1.86
CA ALA A 169 -3.50 -13.99 1.57
C ALA A 169 -4.65 -14.00 0.55
N ASP A 170 -5.37 -12.88 0.39
CA ASP A 170 -6.41 -12.74 -0.63
C ASP A 170 -5.82 -12.30 -1.98
N GLU A 171 -4.85 -11.38 -1.99
CA GLU A 171 -4.14 -10.93 -3.20
C GLU A 171 -3.26 -12.06 -3.77
N GLY A 172 -2.60 -12.84 -2.91
CA GLY A 172 -1.87 -14.05 -3.29
C GLY A 172 -0.83 -13.78 -4.40
N PRO A 173 -0.91 -14.44 -5.57
CA PRO A 173 0.09 -14.32 -6.63
C PRO A 173 0.07 -12.98 -7.37
N SER A 174 -0.93 -12.10 -7.17
CA SER A 174 -0.97 -10.80 -7.85
C SER A 174 0.06 -9.81 -7.32
N MET A 175 0.54 -9.99 -6.09
CA MET A 175 1.65 -9.21 -5.56
C MET A 175 2.45 -10.07 -4.58
N PRO A 176 3.50 -10.78 -5.05
CA PRO A 176 4.32 -11.63 -4.21
C PRO A 176 4.95 -10.84 -3.05
N GLY A 177 5.05 -11.45 -1.87
CA GLY A 177 5.58 -10.83 -0.65
C GLY A 177 6.85 -9.99 -0.87
N PRO A 178 7.93 -10.54 -1.48
CA PRO A 178 9.15 -9.78 -1.74
C PRO A 178 8.96 -8.50 -2.57
N VAL A 179 8.03 -8.52 -3.52
CA VAL A 179 7.68 -7.37 -4.36
C VAL A 179 6.99 -6.31 -3.51
N LEU A 180 5.95 -6.69 -2.76
CA LEU A 180 5.26 -5.81 -1.82
C LEU A 180 6.23 -5.20 -0.79
N PHE A 181 7.12 -6.00 -0.19
CA PHE A 181 8.06 -5.51 0.81
C PHE A 181 9.04 -4.49 0.23
N SER A 182 9.51 -4.73 -1.00
CA SER A 182 10.42 -3.81 -1.67
C SER A 182 9.74 -2.48 -1.99
N HIS A 183 8.46 -2.52 -2.40
CA HIS A 183 7.63 -1.31 -2.60
C HIS A 183 7.51 -0.51 -1.30
N GLU A 184 7.07 -1.17 -0.23
CA GLU A 184 6.84 -0.50 1.06
C GLU A 184 8.13 0.02 1.71
N LEU A 185 9.22 -0.74 1.69
CA LEU A 185 10.52 -0.28 2.17
C LEU A 185 11.03 0.93 1.38
N PHE A 186 10.69 1.01 0.09
CA PHE A 186 11.09 2.13 -0.73
C PHE A 186 10.45 3.45 -0.29
N HIS A 187 9.21 3.44 0.19
CA HIS A 187 8.60 4.65 0.79
C HIS A 187 9.41 5.18 1.98
N PHE A 188 9.98 4.30 2.79
CA PHE A 188 10.85 4.69 3.92
C PHE A 188 12.23 5.17 3.46
N HIS A 189 12.72 4.68 2.32
CA HIS A 189 13.97 5.15 1.73
C HIS A 189 13.85 6.55 1.12
N GLN A 190 12.78 6.82 0.36
CA GLN A 190 12.59 8.14 -0.25
C GLN A 190 12.31 9.25 0.78
N ARG A 191 11.82 8.90 1.99
CA ARG A 191 11.54 9.82 3.11
C ARG A 191 10.69 11.04 2.74
N GLN A 192 9.88 10.91 1.71
CA GLN A 192 8.96 11.95 1.27
C GLN A 192 7.63 11.80 2.03
N PRO A 193 6.96 12.91 2.38
CA PRO A 193 5.63 12.85 2.95
C PRO A 193 4.62 12.29 1.95
N GLU A 194 3.42 11.96 2.43
CA GLU A 194 2.29 11.66 1.55
C GLU A 194 2.03 12.82 0.56
N GLN A 195 1.67 12.46 -0.66
CA GLN A 195 1.53 13.39 -1.77
C GLN A 195 0.06 13.72 -2.02
N ASN A 196 -0.30 14.99 -1.85
CA ASN A 196 -1.67 15.44 -2.10
C ASN A 196 -1.90 15.80 -3.57
N VAL A 197 -0.85 16.22 -4.29
CA VAL A 197 -0.93 16.58 -5.71
C VAL A 197 -0.81 15.30 -6.56
N ILE A 198 -1.75 15.10 -7.49
CA ILE A 198 -1.82 13.88 -8.32
C ILE A 198 -0.50 13.60 -9.03
N GLY A 199 0.10 14.58 -9.70
CA GLY A 199 1.37 14.38 -10.43
C GLY A 199 2.53 13.98 -9.52
N ALA A 200 2.57 14.53 -8.30
CA ALA A 200 3.56 14.15 -7.31
C ALA A 200 3.30 12.73 -6.79
N GLY A 201 2.04 12.36 -6.56
CA GLY A 201 1.63 10.99 -6.23
C GLY A 201 1.97 9.97 -7.32
N VAL A 202 1.82 10.33 -8.60
CA VAL A 202 2.16 9.46 -9.74
C VAL A 202 3.66 9.14 -9.69
N TRP A 203 4.50 10.14 -9.42
CA TRP A 203 5.93 9.91 -9.25
C TRP A 203 6.24 9.06 -8.01
N PHE A 204 5.70 9.44 -6.85
CA PHE A 204 5.98 8.79 -5.57
C PHE A 204 5.64 7.30 -5.55
N GLU A 205 4.46 6.92 -6.05
CA GLU A 205 4.04 5.52 -6.16
C GLU A 205 4.73 4.80 -7.31
N GLY A 206 4.90 5.47 -8.45
CA GLY A 206 5.56 4.91 -9.62
C GLY A 206 7.01 4.53 -9.39
N LEU A 207 7.75 5.37 -8.66
CA LEU A 207 9.13 5.11 -8.32
C LEU A 207 9.25 3.92 -7.35
N ALA A 208 8.31 3.76 -6.41
CA ALA A 208 8.25 2.60 -5.53
C ALA A 208 7.97 1.30 -6.31
N VAL A 209 7.08 1.34 -7.32
CA VAL A 209 6.86 0.20 -8.25
C VAL A 209 8.13 -0.08 -9.07
N HIS A 210 8.82 0.95 -9.54
CA HIS A 210 10.07 0.76 -10.28
C HIS A 210 11.15 0.12 -9.39
N ALA A 211 11.28 0.57 -8.15
CA ALA A 211 12.20 0.00 -7.18
C ALA A 211 11.86 -1.46 -6.88
N SER A 212 10.59 -1.77 -6.62
CA SER A 212 10.15 -3.15 -6.35
C SER A 212 10.47 -4.08 -7.52
N ARG A 213 10.29 -3.61 -8.76
CA ARG A 213 10.65 -4.35 -9.98
C ARG A 213 12.15 -4.57 -10.13
N VAL A 214 12.97 -3.54 -9.88
CA VAL A 214 14.43 -3.64 -10.00
C VAL A 214 15.02 -4.60 -8.95
N LEU A 215 14.48 -4.57 -7.73
CA LEU A 215 14.94 -5.39 -6.61
C LEU A 215 14.46 -6.85 -6.68
N ASN A 216 13.47 -7.14 -7.53
CA ASN A 216 12.91 -8.47 -7.74
C ASN A 216 13.02 -8.85 -9.22
N PRO A 217 14.22 -9.20 -9.71
CA PRO A 217 14.42 -9.55 -11.11
C PRO A 217 13.57 -10.77 -11.48
N GLY A 218 12.76 -10.63 -12.52
CA GLY A 218 11.81 -11.64 -12.98
C GLY A 218 10.36 -11.37 -12.59
N ALA A 219 10.09 -10.39 -11.73
CA ALA A 219 8.73 -9.95 -11.47
C ALA A 219 8.08 -9.38 -12.74
N THR A 220 6.89 -9.89 -13.05
CA THR A 220 6.02 -9.45 -14.15
C THR A 220 5.39 -8.11 -13.85
N LEU A 221 4.81 -7.44 -14.86
CA LEU A 221 4.11 -6.18 -14.61
C LEU A 221 2.86 -6.40 -13.74
N ASP A 222 2.21 -7.56 -13.89
CA ASP A 222 1.05 -7.97 -13.09
C ASP A 222 1.42 -8.15 -11.61
N GLU A 223 2.66 -8.53 -11.30
CA GLU A 223 3.15 -8.74 -9.92
C GLU A 223 3.62 -7.45 -9.23
N VAL A 224 4.11 -6.45 -9.98
CA VAL A 224 4.65 -5.20 -9.42
C VAL A 224 3.62 -4.09 -9.35
N LEU A 225 2.59 -4.11 -10.19
CA LEU A 225 1.50 -3.16 -10.09
C LEU A 225 0.49 -3.65 -9.05
N PRO A 226 0.04 -2.77 -8.12
CA PRO A 226 -1.04 -3.13 -7.21
C PRO A 226 -2.28 -3.51 -8.01
N GLU A 227 -3.07 -4.43 -7.44
CA GLU A 227 -4.18 -5.11 -8.10
C GLU A 227 -4.99 -4.19 -9.04
N GLN A 228 -4.89 -4.47 -10.34
CA GLN A 228 -5.58 -3.76 -11.39
C GLN A 228 -6.88 -4.50 -11.71
N HIS A 229 -8.00 -3.79 -11.64
CA HIS A 229 -9.32 -4.34 -11.96
C HIS A 229 -10.00 -3.50 -13.02
N LEU A 230 -10.74 -4.13 -13.92
CA LEU A 230 -11.70 -3.40 -14.75
C LEU A 230 -12.84 -2.93 -13.86
N HIS A 231 -13.12 -1.64 -13.92
CA HIS A 231 -14.25 -1.05 -13.24
C HIS A 231 -15.56 -1.43 -13.97
N ASP A 232 -16.60 -1.82 -13.23
CA ASP A 232 -17.93 -2.01 -13.77
C ASP A 232 -18.83 -0.86 -13.30
N PRO A 233 -19.12 0.14 -14.15
CA PRO A 233 -19.93 1.30 -13.76
C PRO A 233 -21.40 0.92 -13.48
N SER A 234 -21.83 -0.30 -13.82
CA SER A 234 -23.19 -0.77 -13.56
C SER A 234 -23.39 -1.40 -12.17
N ASP A 235 -22.29 -1.76 -11.47
CA ASP A 235 -22.34 -2.27 -10.10
C ASP A 235 -21.19 -1.72 -9.24
N PRO A 236 -21.32 -0.47 -8.76
CA PRO A 236 -20.29 0.19 -7.93
C PRO A 236 -20.15 -0.41 -6.53
N GLN A 237 -21.01 -1.35 -6.12
CA GLN A 237 -20.92 -2.05 -4.83
C GLN A 237 -20.14 -3.36 -4.91
N LEU A 238 -19.86 -3.84 -6.13
CA LEU A 238 -19.00 -4.97 -6.35
C LEU A 238 -17.58 -4.56 -5.95
N LEU A 239 -17.17 -4.88 -4.72
CA LEU A 239 -15.77 -4.88 -4.32
C LEU A 239 -15.01 -5.59 -5.45
N ASN A 240 -14.11 -4.87 -6.12
CA ASN A 240 -13.50 -5.18 -7.42
C ASN A 240 -12.83 -6.58 -7.57
N ARG A 241 -12.90 -7.41 -6.53
CA ARG A 241 -12.43 -8.80 -6.43
C ARG A 241 -12.84 -9.71 -7.59
N ALA A 242 -13.89 -9.40 -8.37
CA ALA A 242 -14.40 -10.32 -9.39
C ALA A 242 -13.71 -10.22 -10.76
N ARG A 243 -12.89 -9.19 -11.05
CA ARG A 243 -12.22 -9.03 -12.36
C ARG A 243 -10.82 -8.43 -12.23
N ALA A 244 -9.95 -9.05 -11.44
CA ALA A 244 -8.52 -8.83 -11.60
C ALA A 244 -8.16 -9.09 -13.08
N VAL A 245 -7.53 -8.09 -13.70
CA VAL A 245 -7.06 -8.21 -15.08
C VAL A 245 -5.56 -8.12 -15.13
N SER A 246 -5.01 -8.75 -16.15
CA SER A 246 -3.60 -8.65 -16.45
C SER A 246 -3.30 -7.24 -16.94
N ALA A 247 -2.56 -6.49 -16.13
CA ALA A 247 -2.05 -5.18 -16.44
C ALA A 247 -1.25 -5.20 -17.75
N GLU A 248 -0.44 -6.25 -17.97
CA GLU A 248 0.31 -6.46 -19.22
C GLU A 248 -0.58 -6.48 -20.47
N ARG A 249 -1.80 -6.99 -20.34
CA ARG A 249 -2.74 -7.17 -21.46
C ARG A 249 -3.70 -6.01 -21.63
N GLU A 250 -4.21 -5.45 -20.54
CA GLU A 250 -5.30 -4.47 -20.58
C GLU A 250 -4.81 -3.03 -20.60
N LEU A 251 -3.76 -2.67 -19.85
CA LEU A 251 -3.29 -1.28 -19.80
C LEU A 251 -2.94 -0.72 -21.18
N PRO A 252 -2.23 -1.44 -22.08
CA PRO A 252 -1.95 -0.92 -23.42
C PRO A 252 -3.18 -0.53 -24.24
N ARG A 253 -4.36 -1.14 -23.96
CA ARG A 253 -5.61 -0.80 -24.66
C ARG A 253 -6.14 0.56 -24.26
N TYR A 254 -5.99 0.93 -22.99
CA TYR A 254 -6.53 2.16 -22.40
C TYR A 254 -5.48 3.25 -22.18
N GLU A 255 -4.20 2.93 -22.38
CA GLU A 255 -3.05 3.75 -21.99
C GLU A 255 -3.14 5.21 -22.51
N ARG A 256 -3.49 5.43 -23.78
CA ARG A 256 -3.61 6.79 -24.34
C ARG A 256 -4.75 7.60 -23.73
N GLU A 257 -5.84 6.94 -23.39
CA GLU A 257 -7.01 7.59 -22.81
C GLU A 257 -6.77 7.92 -21.34
N LEU A 258 -6.27 6.94 -20.58
CA LEU A 258 -5.87 7.13 -19.19
C LEU A 258 -4.79 8.21 -19.05
N ALA A 259 -3.82 8.28 -19.97
CA ALA A 259 -2.81 9.34 -19.98
C ALA A 259 -3.44 10.72 -20.14
N ARG A 260 -4.42 10.88 -21.05
CA ARG A 260 -5.15 12.14 -21.24
C ARG A 260 -5.97 12.53 -20.02
N MET A 261 -6.63 11.57 -19.37
CA MET A 261 -7.36 11.83 -18.13
C MET A 261 -6.41 12.29 -17.03
N LEU A 262 -5.30 11.58 -16.84
CA LEU A 262 -4.33 11.88 -15.80
C LEU A 262 -3.61 13.21 -16.05
N LEU A 263 -3.35 13.59 -17.31
CA LEU A 263 -2.86 14.93 -17.68
C LEU A 263 -3.81 16.04 -17.24
N GLY A 264 -5.12 15.83 -17.38
CA GLY A 264 -6.15 16.77 -16.95
C GLY A 264 -6.23 16.94 -15.43
N ALA A 265 -5.80 15.91 -14.68
CA ALA A 265 -5.80 15.91 -13.22
C ALA A 265 -4.43 16.15 -12.59
N LEU A 266 -3.37 16.36 -13.38
CA LEU A 266 -1.98 16.28 -12.89
C LEU A 266 -1.66 17.26 -11.75
N GLU A 267 -2.25 18.45 -11.80
CA GLU A 267 -2.06 19.51 -10.79
C GLU A 267 -3.17 19.49 -9.71
N SER A 268 -4.10 18.53 -9.77
CA SER A 268 -5.20 18.42 -8.82
C SER A 268 -4.71 17.95 -7.45
N ASP A 269 -5.35 18.44 -6.40
CA ASP A 269 -5.24 17.96 -5.02
C ASP A 269 -6.57 17.40 -4.48
N SER A 270 -7.49 17.08 -5.40
CA SER A 270 -8.84 16.59 -5.06
C SER A 270 -8.82 15.12 -4.63
N GLU A 271 -9.48 14.83 -3.50
CA GLU A 271 -9.77 13.46 -3.04
C GLU A 271 -10.49 12.62 -4.11
N GLN A 272 -11.32 13.25 -4.95
CA GLN A 272 -12.04 12.55 -6.01
C GLN A 272 -11.09 12.09 -7.13
N ASP A 273 -10.14 12.93 -7.51
CA ASP A 273 -9.14 12.57 -8.52
C ASP A 273 -8.17 11.52 -7.94
N TYR A 274 -7.78 11.70 -6.67
CA TYR A 274 -6.96 10.71 -5.98
C TYR A 274 -7.64 9.35 -5.94
N ALA A 275 -8.92 9.32 -5.56
CA ALA A 275 -9.73 8.11 -5.56
C ALA A 275 -9.86 7.47 -6.94
N THR A 276 -9.93 8.28 -7.99
CA THR A 276 -10.04 7.82 -9.38
C THR A 276 -8.75 7.14 -9.84
N PHE A 277 -7.57 7.68 -9.51
CA PHE A 277 -6.31 7.20 -10.10
C PHE A 277 -5.47 6.28 -9.20
N PHE A 278 -5.64 6.31 -7.88
CA PHE A 278 -4.80 5.59 -6.92
C PHE A 278 -5.53 4.51 -6.12
N LEU A 279 -6.85 4.61 -5.95
CA LEU A 279 -7.59 3.66 -5.14
C LEU A 279 -8.15 2.52 -5.98
N GLY A 280 -8.17 1.32 -5.40
CA GLY A 280 -8.75 0.12 -6.01
C GLY A 280 -10.27 0.09 -5.90
N ARG A 281 -10.95 1.24 -5.93
CA ARG A 281 -12.41 1.34 -5.81
C ARG A 281 -13.04 1.91 -7.07
N ALA A 282 -14.32 1.60 -7.24
CA ALA A 282 -15.13 2.09 -8.33
C ALA A 282 -15.14 3.62 -8.42
N SER A 283 -14.95 4.14 -9.64
CA SER A 283 -15.11 5.56 -9.97
C SER A 283 -15.81 5.64 -11.31
N ASP A 284 -16.99 6.28 -11.34
CA ASP A 284 -17.76 6.49 -12.59
C ASP A 284 -16.89 7.13 -13.68
N ALA A 285 -15.95 7.98 -13.28
CA ALA A 285 -15.02 8.65 -14.18
C ALA A 285 -14.14 7.66 -14.96
N LEU A 286 -13.88 6.45 -14.44
CA LEU A 286 -13.09 5.41 -15.11
C LEU A 286 -13.91 4.54 -16.05
N GLY A 287 -15.25 4.53 -16.04
CA GLY A 287 -16.01 3.64 -16.94
C GLY A 287 -15.50 2.20 -16.86
N GLU A 288 -15.10 1.56 -17.96
CA GLU A 288 -14.53 0.20 -17.94
C GLU A 288 -13.01 0.12 -17.71
N ARG A 289 -12.33 1.25 -17.51
CA ARG A 289 -10.87 1.32 -17.48
C ARG A 289 -10.29 0.73 -16.16
N PRO A 290 -9.05 0.23 -16.20
CA PRO A 290 -8.35 -0.24 -15.00
C PRO A 290 -8.25 0.82 -13.89
N VAL A 291 -8.56 0.42 -12.65
CA VAL A 291 -8.30 1.21 -11.43
C VAL A 291 -6.81 1.26 -11.10
N ARG A 292 -6.38 2.19 -10.25
CA ARG A 292 -4.96 2.35 -9.82
C ARG A 292 -3.98 2.58 -10.98
N ALA A 293 -4.44 3.17 -12.09
CA ALA A 293 -3.61 3.38 -13.28
C ALA A 293 -2.44 4.36 -13.07
N ALA A 294 -2.46 5.21 -12.03
CA ALA A 294 -1.36 6.13 -11.74
C ALA A 294 -0.01 5.42 -11.52
N TYR A 295 -0.03 4.26 -10.85
CA TYR A 295 1.16 3.44 -10.57
C TYR A 295 1.87 3.05 -11.87
N TYR A 296 1.10 2.70 -12.90
CA TYR A 296 1.65 2.36 -14.21
C TYR A 296 2.36 3.53 -14.88
N PHE A 297 1.74 4.71 -14.93
CA PHE A 297 2.38 5.87 -15.57
C PHE A 297 3.59 6.39 -14.80
N GLY A 298 3.55 6.28 -13.48
CA GLY A 298 4.70 6.54 -12.63
C GLY A 298 5.86 5.57 -12.92
N LEU A 299 5.59 4.27 -13.00
CA LEU A 299 6.57 3.27 -13.43
C LEU A 299 7.16 3.60 -14.81
N ARG A 300 6.32 3.91 -15.81
CA ARG A 300 6.79 4.29 -17.16
C ARG A 300 7.69 5.53 -17.12
N THR A 301 7.38 6.49 -16.25
CA THR A 301 8.21 7.69 -16.05
C THR A 301 9.58 7.31 -15.46
N ALA A 302 9.60 6.50 -14.40
CA ALA A 302 10.83 6.04 -13.77
C ALA A 302 11.70 5.20 -14.73
N GLU A 303 11.11 4.29 -15.51
CA GLU A 303 11.81 3.48 -16.51
C GLU A 303 12.46 4.34 -17.60
N ARG A 304 11.77 5.40 -18.07
CA ARG A 304 12.32 6.35 -19.05
C ARG A 304 13.52 7.11 -18.50
N LEU A 305 13.48 7.50 -17.23
CA LEU A 305 14.62 8.15 -16.56
C LEU A 305 15.76 7.16 -16.34
N ALA A 306 15.49 5.94 -15.88
CA ALA A 306 16.49 4.90 -15.74
C ALA A 306 17.21 4.61 -17.08
N ALA A 307 16.47 4.56 -18.19
CA ALA A 307 17.04 4.40 -19.54
C ALA A 307 17.95 5.56 -19.97
N ARG A 308 17.84 6.73 -19.33
CA ARG A 308 18.72 7.89 -19.53
C ARG A 308 19.92 7.89 -18.58
N GLY A 309 20.08 6.86 -17.76
CA GLY A 309 21.22 6.67 -16.86
C GLY A 309 20.99 7.13 -15.41
N TYR A 310 19.78 7.55 -15.05
CA TYR A 310 19.46 7.93 -13.67
C TYR A 310 19.38 6.68 -12.78
N GLY A 311 20.12 6.69 -11.66
CA GLY A 311 20.10 5.60 -10.69
C GLY A 311 18.93 5.69 -9.71
N LEU A 312 18.54 4.57 -9.10
CA LEU A 312 17.42 4.50 -8.16
C LEU A 312 17.62 5.40 -6.93
N GLN A 313 18.85 5.43 -6.39
CA GLN A 313 19.24 6.35 -5.31
C GLN A 313 19.06 7.82 -5.71
N GLU A 314 19.56 8.21 -6.89
CA GLU A 314 19.45 9.59 -7.38
C GLU A 314 17.98 10.01 -7.56
N LEU A 315 17.15 9.11 -8.09
CA LEU A 315 15.73 9.37 -8.29
C LEU A 315 14.97 9.50 -6.96
N SER A 316 15.36 8.74 -5.93
CA SER A 316 14.73 8.81 -4.60
C SER A 316 15.00 10.12 -3.84
N GLU A 317 16.06 10.83 -4.21
CA GLU A 317 16.45 12.10 -3.58
C GLU A 317 15.71 13.31 -4.17
N ARG A 318 15.02 13.13 -5.31
CA ARG A 318 14.21 14.17 -5.94
C ARG A 318 12.90 14.35 -5.18
N ALA A 319 12.52 15.59 -4.89
CA ALA A 319 11.20 15.84 -4.32
C ALA A 319 10.12 15.50 -5.37
N PRO A 320 9.01 14.84 -5.00
CA PRO A 320 8.00 14.41 -5.96
C PRO A 320 7.41 15.55 -6.81
N GLU A 321 7.31 16.76 -6.25
CA GLU A 321 6.84 17.95 -6.96
C GLU A 321 7.80 18.38 -8.07
N GLU A 322 9.12 18.19 -7.90
CA GLU A 322 10.13 18.47 -8.92
C GLU A 322 10.02 17.51 -10.12
N MET A 323 9.35 16.37 -9.92
CA MET A 323 9.22 15.31 -10.92
C MET A 323 7.92 15.40 -11.72
N ILE A 324 6.99 16.30 -11.36
CA ILE A 324 5.76 16.57 -12.11
C ILE A 324 6.04 16.87 -13.60
N PRO A 325 7.05 17.68 -13.98
CA PRO A 325 7.37 17.91 -15.40
C PRO A 325 7.78 16.64 -16.14
N ALA A 326 8.49 15.70 -15.49
CA ALA A 326 8.88 14.43 -16.09
C ALA A 326 7.68 13.49 -16.27
N VAL A 327 6.77 13.47 -15.28
CA VAL A 327 5.49 12.76 -15.38
C VAL A 327 4.66 13.34 -16.52
N ARG A 328 4.53 14.67 -16.59
CA ARG A 328 3.81 15.39 -17.67
C ARG A 328 4.33 14.99 -19.04
N ALA A 329 5.64 15.10 -19.27
CA ALA A 329 6.26 14.74 -20.54
C ALA A 329 6.01 13.28 -20.91
N THR A 330 6.06 12.38 -19.92
CA THR A 330 5.76 10.96 -20.14
C THR A 330 4.32 10.73 -20.59
N LEU A 331 3.37 11.39 -19.92
CA LEU A 331 1.96 11.29 -20.27
C LEU A 331 1.65 11.94 -21.62
N GLU A 332 2.27 13.08 -21.96
CA GLU A 332 2.11 13.77 -23.25
C GLU A 332 2.58 12.88 -24.41
N ASP A 333 3.77 12.27 -24.28
CA ASP A 333 4.28 11.35 -25.29
C ASP A 333 3.35 10.14 -25.48
N ILE A 334 2.90 9.54 -24.37
CA ILE A 334 1.98 8.40 -24.42
C ILE A 334 0.64 8.80 -25.04
N ALA A 335 0.11 9.97 -24.68
CA ALA A 335 -1.15 10.47 -25.22
C ALA A 335 -1.08 10.74 -26.74
N ALA A 336 0.10 11.15 -27.24
CA ALA A 336 0.34 11.43 -28.65
C ALA A 336 0.41 10.15 -29.51
N GLY A 337 0.96 9.06 -28.96
CA GLY A 337 1.05 7.74 -29.62
C GLY A 337 2.40 7.46 -30.24
#